data_AF-A0A915K744-F1
#
_entry.id   AF-A0A915K744-F1
#
_cell.length_a   1.000
_cell.length_b   1.000
_cell.length_c   1.000
_cell.angle_alpha   90.00
_cell.angle_beta   90.00
_cell.angle_gamma   90.00
#
_symmetry.space_group_name_H-M   'P 1'
#
loop_
_entity.id
_entity.type
_entity.pdbx_description
1 polymer ?
#
loop_
_entity_poly.entity_id
_entity_poly.type
_entity_poly.pdbx_seq_one_letter_code
_entity_poly.pdbx_strand_id
1 'polypeptide(L)'
;ELLVNTVPEIQRTNLANVVLLLKSLGVENLLKFHFMDPPPQDNILNSMYQLWTLGALDNTGQLTDLGRKMAEFPLDPTLAKMLIVSCDMQCSEEILTIVSMLSVPAIFFRPKGKEEESDA
;
A
#
# COMPACT_ATOMS: atom_id res chain seq x y z
N GLU A 1 -24.02 22.27 6.89
CA GLU A 1 -23.21 23.29 6.19
C GLU A 1 -22.03 22.61 5.51
N LEU A 2 -21.54 23.18 4.40
CA LEU A 2 -20.38 22.63 3.68
C LEU A 2 -19.08 23.04 4.38
N LEU A 3 -18.10 22.15 4.38
CA LEU A 3 -16.77 22.46 4.90
C LEU A 3 -16.10 23.53 4.04
N VAL A 4 -15.37 24.45 4.70
CA VAL A 4 -14.68 25.57 4.05
C VAL A 4 -13.52 25.08 3.17
N ASN A 5 -12.85 24.01 3.58
CA ASN A 5 -11.75 23.39 2.85
C ASN A 5 -11.93 21.86 2.82
N THR A 6 -11.34 21.23 1.81
CA THR A 6 -11.29 19.77 1.71
C THR A 6 -10.30 19.21 2.74
N VAL A 7 -10.66 18.08 3.35
CA VAL A 7 -9.77 17.40 4.30
C VAL A 7 -8.53 16.87 3.54
N PRO A 8 -7.31 17.07 4.06
CA PRO A 8 -6.08 16.55 3.44
C PRO A 8 -6.15 15.04 3.18
N GLU A 9 -5.51 14.58 2.10
CA GLU A 9 -5.49 13.15 1.75
C GLU A 9 -4.76 12.31 2.80
N ILE A 10 -3.65 12.81 3.33
CA ILE A 10 -2.84 12.14 4.36
C ILE A 10 -3.66 11.81 5.63
N GLN A 11 -4.73 12.55 5.89
CA GLN A 11 -5.64 12.32 7.02
C GLN A 11 -6.78 11.33 6.69
N ARG A 12 -6.94 10.94 5.41
CA ARG A 12 -8.08 10.15 4.90
C ARG A 12 -7.71 8.77 4.35
N THR A 13 -6.45 8.52 4.02
CA THR A 13 -6.01 7.30 3.33
C THR A 13 -5.10 6.42 4.19
N ASN A 14 -4.90 5.17 3.75
CA ASN A 14 -3.91 4.28 4.37
C ASN A 14 -2.50 4.79 4.04
N LEU A 15 -1.66 4.88 5.06
CA LEU A 15 -0.31 5.43 4.97
C LEU A 15 0.77 4.36 4.77
N ALA A 16 0.43 3.09 4.53
CA ALA A 16 1.41 2.01 4.45
C ALA A 16 2.53 2.28 3.43
N ASN A 17 2.19 2.76 2.21
CA ASN A 17 3.20 3.16 1.22
C ASN A 17 4.05 4.34 1.68
N VAL A 18 3.42 5.37 2.26
CA VAL A 18 4.10 6.59 2.71
C VAL A 18 5.03 6.27 3.87
N VAL A 19 4.60 5.45 4.83
CA VAL A 19 5.41 4.98 5.96
C VAL A 19 6.59 4.16 5.47
N LEU A 20 6.38 3.25 4.52
CA LEU A 20 7.45 2.45 3.93
C LEU A 20 8.49 3.33 3.25
N LEU A 21 8.06 4.32 2.46
CA LEU A 21 8.92 5.28 1.79
C LEU A 21 9.69 6.17 2.76
N LEU A 22 9.03 6.72 3.79
CA LEU A 22 9.70 7.54 4.79
C LEU A 22 10.76 6.73 5.54
N LYS A 23 10.46 5.46 5.85
CA LYS A 23 11.42 4.54 6.47
C LYS A 23 12.59 4.19 5.55
N SER A 24 12.36 4.01 4.25
CA SER A 24 13.45 3.76 3.29
C SER A 24 14.35 4.98 3.09
N LEU A 25 13.82 6.19 3.27
CA LEU A 25 14.58 7.45 3.29
C LEU A 25 15.35 7.70 4.60
N GLY A 26 15.23 6.81 5.59
CA GLY A 26 15.94 6.92 6.87
C GLY A 26 15.22 7.74 7.95
N VAL A 27 13.92 8.02 7.78
CA VAL A 27 13.13 8.68 8.83
C VAL A 27 12.79 7.67 9.93
N GLU A 28 13.49 7.76 11.06
CA GLU A 28 13.28 6.84 12.19
C GLU A 28 11.98 7.13 12.94
N ASN A 29 11.72 8.40 13.27
CA ASN A 29 10.59 8.81 14.09
C ASN A 29 9.54 9.57 13.27
N LEU A 30 8.51 8.83 12.84
CA LEU A 30 7.40 9.36 12.05
C LEU A 30 6.53 10.35 12.84
N LEU A 31 6.42 10.20 14.16
CA LEU A 31 5.62 11.10 15.00
C LEU A 31 6.27 12.48 15.18
N LYS A 32 7.58 12.57 14.99
CA LYS A 32 8.35 13.83 15.00
C LYS A 32 8.56 14.41 13.61
N PHE A 33 8.11 13.72 12.56
CA PHE A 33 8.27 14.20 11.20
C PHE A 33 7.39 15.44 10.97
N HIS A 34 7.95 16.46 10.32
CA HIS A 34 7.28 17.74 10.09
C HIS A 34 6.32 17.65 8.90
N PHE A 35 5.17 17.00 9.09
CA PHE A 35 4.07 17.05 8.13
C PHE A 35 3.43 18.44 8.10
N MET A 36 3.00 18.89 6.93
CA MET A 36 2.21 20.12 6.78
C MET A 36 0.87 20.00 7.52
N ASP A 37 0.16 18.91 7.24
CA ASP A 37 -1.04 18.49 7.96
C ASP A 37 -0.77 17.10 8.54
N PRO A 38 -0.50 16.97 9.85
CA PRO A 38 -0.16 15.68 10.43
C PRO A 38 -1.35 14.71 10.33
N PRO A 39 -1.11 13.44 9.95
CA PRO A 39 -2.14 12.42 10.01
C PRO A 39 -2.47 12.05 11.47
N PRO A 40 -3.63 11.45 11.72
CA PRO A 40 -3.94 10.85 13.02
C PRO A 40 -2.89 9.82 13.43
N GLN A 41 -2.51 9.80 14.71
CA GLN A 41 -1.51 8.85 15.22
C GLN A 41 -1.95 7.39 15.01
N ASP A 42 -3.25 7.12 15.17
CA ASP A 42 -3.82 5.80 14.95
C ASP A 42 -3.61 5.32 13.50
N ASN A 43 -3.67 6.20 12.51
CA ASN A 43 -3.42 5.83 11.11
C ASN A 43 -1.94 5.46 10.89
N ILE A 44 -1.01 6.22 11.47
CA ILE A 44 0.42 5.89 11.42
C ILE A 44 0.66 4.53 12.07
N LEU A 45 0.10 4.31 13.27
CA LEU A 45 0.28 3.06 14.02
C LEU A 45 -0.30 1.85 13.27
N ASN A 46 -1.50 2.00 12.70
CA ASN A 46 -2.13 0.95 11.90
C ASN A 46 -1.29 0.61 10.66
N SER A 47 -0.76 1.61 9.95
CA SER A 47 0.11 1.39 8.80
C SER A 47 1.45 0.75 9.18
N MET A 48 2.06 1.15 10.31
CA MET A 48 3.26 0.50 10.84
C MET A 48 2.99 -0.96 11.23
N TYR A 49 1.85 -1.23 11.88
CA TYR A 49 1.43 -2.58 12.25
C TYR A 49 1.20 -3.46 11.02
N GLN A 50 0.58 -2.90 9.97
CA GLN A 50 0.39 -3.59 8.70
C GLN A 50 1.74 -3.97 8.07
N LEU A 51 2.70 -3.03 8.01
CA LEU A 51 4.04 -3.29 7.46
C LEU A 51 4.84 -4.30 8.30
N TRP A 52 4.68 -4.27 9.62
CA TRP A 52 5.26 -5.26 10.52
C TRP A 52 4.67 -6.66 10.27
N THR A 53 3.35 -6.77 10.12
CA THR A 53 2.67 -8.03 9.77
C THR A 53 3.11 -8.55 8.40
N LEU A 54 3.41 -7.65 7.46
CA LEU A 54 3.98 -8.00 6.16
C LEU A 54 5.46 -8.39 6.24
N GLY A 55 6.15 -8.17 7.37
CA GLY A 55 7.58 -8.44 7.53
C GLY A 55 8.47 -7.38 6.89
N ALA A 56 7.91 -6.24 6.48
CA ALA A 56 8.66 -5.09 5.97
C ALA A 56 9.35 -4.32 7.10
N LEU A 57 8.78 -4.36 8.31
CA LEU A 57 9.37 -3.79 9.53
C LEU A 57 9.69 -4.90 10.54
N ASP A 58 10.73 -4.70 11.33
CA ASP A 58 11.07 -5.56 12.46
C ASP A 58 10.33 -5.16 13.76
N ASN A 59 10.57 -5.89 14.85
CA ASN A 59 9.95 -5.62 16.16
C ASN A 59 10.37 -4.28 16.78
N THR A 60 11.42 -3.64 16.26
CA THR A 60 11.90 -2.33 16.69
C THR A 60 11.39 -1.19 15.80
N GLY A 61 10.64 -1.53 14.73
CA GLY A 61 10.11 -0.57 13.76
C GLY A 61 11.15 -0.12 12.71
N GLN A 62 12.21 -0.89 12.53
CA GLN A 62 13.24 -0.67 11.51
C GLN A 62 12.93 -1.46 10.24
N LEU A 63 13.43 -0.95 9.11
CA LEU A 63 13.21 -1.54 7.79
C LEU A 63 14.04 -2.82 7.61
N THR A 64 13.37 -3.93 7.27
CA THR A 64 14.03 -5.21 6.96
C THR A 64 14.55 -5.24 5.53
N ASP A 65 15.34 -6.26 5.16
CA ASP A 65 15.77 -6.45 3.77
C ASP A 65 14.59 -6.71 2.82
N LEU A 66 13.54 -7.37 3.31
CA LEU A 66 12.28 -7.52 2.57
C LEU A 66 11.62 -6.15 2.38
N GLY A 67 11.52 -5.34 3.43
CA GLY A 67 10.96 -3.99 3.36
C GLY A 67 11.72 -3.07 2.40
N ARG A 68 13.06 -3.17 2.35
CA ARG A 68 13.89 -2.45 1.39
C ARG A 68 13.54 -2.81 -0.05
N LYS A 69 13.48 -4.11 -0.36
CA LYS A 69 13.06 -4.58 -1.69
C LYS A 69 11.66 -4.11 -2.04
N MET A 70 10.72 -4.17 -1.08
CA MET A 70 9.35 -3.71 -1.29
C MET A 70 9.29 -2.21 -1.64
N ALA A 71 10.13 -1.38 -1.02
CA ALA A 71 10.18 0.06 -1.26
C ALA A 71 10.68 0.45 -2.67
N GLU A 72 11.33 -0.47 -3.39
CA GLU A 72 11.78 -0.25 -4.76
C GLU A 72 10.65 -0.42 -5.79
N PHE A 73 9.55 -1.11 -5.42
CA PHE A 73 8.41 -1.31 -6.31
C PHE A 73 7.41 -0.15 -6.20
N PRO A 74 6.89 0.37 -7.33
CA PRO A 74 5.83 1.39 -7.34
C PRO A 74 4.45 0.75 -7.12
N LEU A 75 4.33 -0.11 -6.11
CA LEU A 75 3.13 -0.90 -5.80
C LEU A 75 2.80 -0.79 -4.32
N ASP A 76 1.54 -1.10 -3.98
CA ASP A 76 1.16 -1.28 -2.58
C ASP A 76 1.99 -2.38 -1.91
N PRO A 77 2.28 -2.30 -0.60
CA PRO A 77 3.26 -3.17 0.04
C PRO A 77 2.75 -4.62 0.08
N THR A 78 1.44 -4.82 0.11
CA THR A 78 0.79 -6.12 0.00
C THR A 78 1.06 -6.79 -1.36
N LEU A 79 0.94 -6.04 -2.45
CA LEU A 79 1.19 -6.52 -3.82
C LEU A 79 2.68 -6.71 -4.08
N ALA A 80 3.52 -5.77 -3.59
CA ALA A 80 4.98 -5.90 -3.67
C ALA A 80 5.46 -7.16 -2.95
N LYS A 81 4.95 -7.45 -1.75
CA LYS A 81 5.27 -8.70 -1.03
C LYS A 81 4.83 -9.93 -1.81
N MET A 82 3.62 -9.93 -2.36
CA MET A 82 3.10 -11.04 -3.16
C MET A 82 4.03 -11.36 -4.35
N LEU A 83 4.52 -10.33 -5.03
CA LEU A 83 5.44 -10.46 -6.16
C LEU A 83 6.84 -10.91 -5.75
N ILE A 84 7.34 -10.50 -4.58
CA ILE A 84 8.63 -10.96 -4.07
C ILE A 84 8.57 -12.43 -3.68
N VAL A 85 7.50 -12.85 -2.98
CA VAL A 85 7.33 -14.24 -2.52
C VAL A 85 7.06 -15.20 -3.69
N SER A 86 6.42 -14.74 -4.76
CA SER A 86 6.16 -15.57 -5.94
C SER A 86 7.43 -16.02 -6.65
N CYS A 87 8.52 -15.27 -6.55
CA CYS A 87 9.84 -15.69 -7.03
C CYS A 87 10.34 -16.93 -6.29
N ASP A 88 10.17 -16.99 -4.96
CA ASP A 88 10.57 -18.15 -4.15
C ASP A 88 9.66 -19.36 -4.40
N MET A 89 8.38 -19.12 -4.72
CA MET A 89 7.38 -20.14 -5.04
C MET A 89 7.38 -20.58 -6.52
N GLN A 90 8.26 -20.01 -7.35
CA GLN A 90 8.37 -20.29 -8.78
C GLN A 90 7.07 -20.06 -9.58
N CYS A 91 6.26 -19.09 -9.17
CA CYS A 91 5.00 -18.68 -9.83
C CYS A 91 4.99 -17.18 -10.16
N SER A 92 6.16 -16.64 -10.50
CA SER A 92 6.33 -15.20 -10.70
C SER A 92 5.60 -14.66 -11.93
N GLU A 93 5.45 -15.45 -12.99
CA GLU A 93 4.81 -15.01 -14.24
C GLU A 93 3.29 -14.81 -14.06
N GLU A 94 2.63 -15.77 -13.40
CA GLU A 94 1.20 -15.72 -13.11
C GLU A 94 0.90 -14.59 -12.13
N ILE A 95 1.72 -14.45 -11.08
CA ILE A 95 1.54 -13.40 -10.08
C ILE A 95 1.81 -12.01 -10.66
N LEU A 96 2.82 -11.85 -11.52
CA LEU A 96 3.05 -10.59 -12.23
C LEU A 96 1.84 -10.19 -13.08
N THR A 97 1.23 -11.15 -13.76
CA THR A 97 0.01 -10.92 -14.56
C THR A 97 -1.15 -10.48 -13.67
N ILE A 98 -1.39 -11.17 -12.55
CA ILE A 98 -2.46 -10.83 -11.60
C ILE A 98 -2.24 -9.44 -11.00
N VAL A 99 -1.01 -9.14 -10.53
CA VAL A 99 -0.66 -7.84 -9.94
C VAL A 99 -0.82 -6.71 -10.96
N SER A 100 -0.46 -6.95 -12.23
CA SER A 100 -0.66 -5.98 -13.31
C SER A 100 -2.14 -5.67 -13.53
N MET A 101 -3.00 -6.70 -13.51
CA MET A 101 -4.46 -6.53 -13.65
C MET A 101 -5.11 -5.84 -12.44
N LEU A 102 -4.57 -6.04 -11.23
CA LEU A 102 -5.06 -5.37 -10.02
C LEU A 102 -4.62 -3.91 -9.92
N SER A 103 -3.55 -3.53 -10.62
CA SER A 103 -3.03 -2.16 -10.63
C SER A 103 -3.84 -1.22 -11.53
N VAL A 104 -4.74 -1.76 -12.35
CA VAL A 104 -5.64 -1.00 -13.22
C VAL A 104 -7.09 -1.08 -12.72
N PRO A 105 -7.95 -0.11 -13.07
CA PRO A 105 -9.38 -0.20 -12.78
C PRO A 105 -10.00 -1.46 -13.38
N ALA A 106 -11.13 -1.89 -12.81
CA ALA A 106 -11.84 -3.08 -13.26
C ALA A 106 -12.09 -3.05 -14.77
N ILE A 107 -11.58 -4.07 -15.45
CA ILE A 107 -11.67 -4.22 -16.91
C ILE A 107 -13.04 -4.70 -17.39
N PHE A 108 -13.80 -5.38 -16.52
CA PHE A 108 -15.12 -5.90 -16.85
C PHE A 108 -16.14 -4.76 -16.84
N PHE A 109 -16.72 -4.51 -18.01
CA PHE A 109 -17.77 -3.52 -18.17
C PHE A 109 -19.15 -4.19 -18.04
N ARG A 110 -20.00 -3.68 -17.15
CA ARG A 110 -21.38 -4.12 -16.97
C ARG A 110 -22.35 -2.99 -17.34
N PRO A 111 -22.85 -2.94 -18.59
CA PRO A 111 -23.85 -1.96 -19.00
C PRO A 111 -25.20 -2.22 -18.34
N LYS A 112 -25.85 -1.15 -17.88
CA LYS A 112 -27.21 -1.23 -17.31
C LYS A 112 -28.18 -1.85 -18.32
N GLY A 113 -28.89 -2.91 -17.90
CA GLY A 113 -29.86 -3.63 -18.74
C GLY A 113 -29.29 -4.76 -19.59
N LYS A 114 -27.97 -5.03 -19.52
CA LYS A 114 -27.30 -6.16 -20.19
C LYS A 114 -26.41 -6.94 -19.21
N GLU A 115 -26.83 -6.98 -17.95
CA GLU A 115 -26.06 -7.61 -16.86
C GLU A 115 -25.94 -9.11 -17.08
N GLU A 116 -27.04 -9.79 -17.43
CA GLU A 116 -27.05 -11.24 -17.72
C GLU A 116 -26.13 -11.62 -18.91
N GLU A 117 -26.07 -10.79 -19.97
CA GLU A 117 -25.16 -11.01 -21.11
C GLU A 117 -23.68 -10.80 -20.72
N SER A 118 -23.41 -9.98 -19.71
CA SER A 118 -22.04 -9.66 -19.27
C SER A 118 -21.51 -10.65 -18.23
N ASP A 119 -22.41 -11.36 -17.55
CA ASP A 119 -22.11 -12.33 -16.50
C ASP A 119 -22.11 -13.79 -16.99
N ALA A 120 -22.67 -14.04 -18.18
CA ALA A 120 -22.65 -15.34 -18.88
C ALA A 120 -21.32 -15.57 -19.61
#